data_AF-A0A1B2Z4B9-F1
#
_entry.id   AF-A0A1B2Z4B9-F1
#
_cell.length_a   1.000
_cell.length_b   1.000
_cell.length_c   1.000
_cell.angle_alpha   90.00
_cell.angle_beta   90.00
_cell.angle_gamma   90.00
#
_symmetry.space_group_name_H-M   'P 1'
#
loop_
_entity.id
_entity.type
_entity.pdbx_description
1 polymer ?
#
loop_
_entity_poly.entity_id
_entity_poly.type
_entity_poly.pdbx_seq_one_letter_code
_entity_poly.pdbx_strand_id
1 'polypeptide(L)'
;MKNWVFLLLFAFVICSCGTPKASVLQKSPSVFLVSVDKKATSPMDVIDVQLSDGEQWVSGSFQYIDESGSGEAILSSKGYDSFGLLVSAPKLPFNPIKAMVSYRTEKDGIIKSILVEFDSNN
;
A
#
# COMPACT_ATOMS: atom_id res chain seq x y z
N MET A 1 -34.60 -8.13 -47.40
CA MET A 1 -35.24 -8.24 -46.07
C MET A 1 -34.29 -8.98 -45.14
N LYS A 2 -34.05 -8.40 -43.94
CA LYS A 2 -33.52 -9.03 -42.71
C LYS A 2 -32.04 -9.47 -42.78
N ASN A 3 -31.10 -8.60 -42.35
CA ASN A 3 -30.26 -8.73 -41.12
C ASN A 3 -29.98 -10.19 -40.71
N TRP A 4 -28.79 -10.56 -40.23
CA TRP A 4 -28.37 -10.27 -38.87
C TRP A 4 -26.84 -10.44 -38.78
N VAL A 5 -26.17 -9.35 -38.42
CA VAL A 5 -24.77 -9.29 -38.01
C VAL A 5 -24.66 -9.98 -36.65
N PHE A 6 -24.11 -11.20 -36.60
CA PHE A 6 -23.65 -11.79 -35.34
C PHE A 6 -22.20 -11.35 -35.13
N LEU A 7 -22.03 -10.13 -34.60
CA LEU A 7 -20.75 -9.70 -34.07
C LEU A 7 -20.59 -10.37 -32.70
N LEU A 8 -19.76 -11.41 -32.66
CA LEU A 8 -19.25 -12.00 -31.42
C LEU A 8 -18.42 -10.94 -30.69
N LEU A 9 -19.08 -10.12 -29.87
CA LEU A 9 -18.44 -9.36 -28.82
C LEU A 9 -17.92 -10.37 -27.78
N PHE A 10 -16.71 -10.86 -28.01
CA PHE A 10 -15.85 -11.31 -26.91
C PHE A 10 -15.58 -10.07 -26.05
N ALA A 11 -16.46 -9.83 -25.09
CA ALA A 11 -16.17 -8.93 -23.99
C ALA A 11 -14.95 -9.50 -23.27
N PHE A 12 -13.77 -8.96 -23.59
CA PHE A 12 -12.62 -9.02 -22.72
C PHE A 12 -13.06 -8.35 -21.42
N VAL A 13 -13.58 -9.14 -20.49
CA VAL A 13 -13.57 -8.78 -19.08
C VAL A 13 -12.09 -8.76 -18.72
N ILE A 14 -11.47 -7.59 -18.92
CA ILE A 14 -10.22 -7.24 -18.28
C ILE A 14 -10.51 -7.35 -16.78
N CYS A 15 -10.29 -8.55 -16.24
CA CYS A 15 -10.06 -8.76 -14.83
C CYS A 15 -8.88 -7.83 -14.51
N SER A 16 -9.17 -6.59 -14.11
CA SER A 16 -8.20 -5.71 -13.49
C SER A 16 -7.64 -6.51 -12.32
N CYS A 17 -6.45 -7.08 -12.52
CA CYS A 17 -5.66 -7.63 -11.45
C CYS A 17 -5.17 -6.40 -10.70
N GLY A 18 -6.04 -5.89 -9.81
CA GLY A 18 -5.80 -4.70 -9.01
C GLY A 18 -4.60 -4.94 -8.11
N THR A 19 -3.42 -4.71 -8.65
CA THR A 19 -2.15 -4.72 -7.94
C THR A 19 -2.27 -3.71 -6.79
N PRO A 20 -1.87 -4.09 -5.57
CA PRO A 20 -1.84 -3.16 -4.46
C PRO A 20 -1.06 -1.89 -4.80
N LYS A 21 -1.56 -0.74 -4.36
CA LYS A 21 -0.91 0.56 -4.50
C LYS A 21 -0.72 1.15 -3.11
N ALA A 22 0.24 2.05 -2.97
CA ALA A 22 0.43 2.76 -1.74
C ALA A 22 0.89 4.20 -2.00
N SER A 23 0.59 5.07 -1.05
CA SER A 23 1.05 6.46 -0.97
C SER A 23 1.69 6.70 0.39
N VAL A 24 2.54 7.72 0.49
CA VAL A 24 3.21 8.07 1.74
C VAL A 24 3.16 9.57 1.97
N LEU A 25 2.84 9.95 3.21
CA LEU A 25 2.78 11.31 3.69
C LEU A 25 3.57 11.45 4.99
N GLN A 26 4.48 12.42 5.04
CA GLN A 26 5.16 12.77 6.28
C GLN A 26 4.23 13.62 7.15
N LYS A 27 3.86 13.12 8.34
CA LYS A 27 3.05 13.87 9.32
C LYS A 27 3.94 14.69 10.26
N SER A 28 5.12 14.16 10.59
CA SER A 28 6.14 14.84 11.39
C SER A 28 7.53 14.25 11.08
N PRO A 29 8.64 14.80 11.60
CA PRO A 29 9.99 14.28 11.34
C PRO A 29 10.20 12.80 11.65
N SER A 30 9.41 12.23 12.56
CA SER A 30 9.51 10.84 13.02
C SER A 30 8.26 10.00 12.72
N VAL A 31 7.21 10.60 12.14
CA VAL A 31 5.91 9.95 11.92
C VAL A 31 5.47 10.09 10.48
N PHE A 32 5.15 8.95 9.87
CA PHE A 32 4.80 8.82 8.47
C PHE A 32 3.47 8.05 8.38
N LEU A 33 2.59 8.51 7.50
CA LEU A 33 1.36 7.81 7.14
C LEU A 33 1.59 7.14 5.79
N VAL A 34 1.48 5.82 5.74
CA VAL A 34 1.47 5.07 4.49
C VAL A 34 0.05 4.54 4.26
N SER A 35 -0.62 5.01 3.22
CA SER A 35 -1.96 4.52 2.85
C SER A 35 -1.81 3.46 1.76
N VAL A 36 -2.53 2.34 1.90
CA VAL A 36 -2.43 1.19 1.00
C VAL A 36 -3.82 0.85 0.44
N ASP A 37 -3.92 0.83 -0.88
CA ASP A 37 -5.10 0.37 -1.62
C ASP A 37 -4.89 -1.04 -2.15
N LYS A 38 -5.89 -1.91 -2.00
CA LYS A 38 -5.90 -3.28 -2.50
C LYS A 38 -7.33 -3.76 -2.77
N LYS A 39 -7.47 -4.98 -3.26
CA LYS A 39 -8.79 -5.63 -3.26
C LYS A 39 -9.12 -6.10 -1.83
N ALA A 40 -10.35 -5.84 -1.36
CA ALA A 40 -10.83 -6.35 -0.07
C ALA A 40 -10.67 -7.88 0.07
N THR A 41 -10.88 -8.61 -1.03
CA THR A 41 -10.73 -10.06 -1.12
C THR A 41 -9.28 -10.53 -1.21
N SER A 42 -8.32 -9.62 -1.41
CA SER A 42 -6.90 -9.93 -1.39
C SER A 42 -6.37 -9.78 0.04
N PRO A 43 -6.07 -10.88 0.74
CA PRO A 43 -5.38 -10.81 2.03
C PRO A 43 -4.01 -10.15 1.85
N MET A 44 -3.64 -9.32 2.82
CA MET A 44 -2.33 -8.68 2.90
C MET A 44 -1.90 -8.72 4.36
N ASP A 45 -0.68 -9.18 4.60
CA ASP A 45 -0.05 -9.19 5.91
C ASP A 45 1.25 -8.39 5.80
N VAL A 46 1.26 -7.19 6.37
CA VAL A 46 2.44 -6.30 6.34
C VAL A 46 3.47 -6.83 7.30
N ILE A 47 4.68 -7.05 6.78
CA ILE A 47 5.80 -7.64 7.50
C ILE A 47 6.76 -6.55 7.97
N ASP A 48 7.03 -5.56 7.12
CA ASP A 48 7.95 -4.47 7.41
C ASP A 48 7.57 -3.23 6.61
N VAL A 49 7.90 -2.06 7.18
CA VAL A 49 7.84 -0.79 6.47
C VAL A 49 9.18 -0.08 6.64
N GLN A 50 9.90 0.08 5.55
CA GLN A 50 11.21 0.72 5.55
C GLN A 50 11.15 2.11 4.96
N LEU A 51 11.95 3.02 5.51
CA LEU A 51 12.12 4.40 5.07
C LEU A 51 13.52 4.59 4.49
N SER A 52 13.64 5.38 3.43
CA SER A 52 14.91 5.58 2.73
C SER A 52 15.05 6.96 2.10
N ASP A 53 16.27 7.48 2.08
CA ASP A 53 16.70 8.64 1.30
C ASP A 53 17.20 8.26 -0.13
N GLY A 54 17.17 6.97 -0.48
CA GLY A 54 17.71 6.41 -1.71
C GLY A 54 19.08 5.72 -1.53
N GLU A 55 19.78 5.99 -0.44
CA GLU A 55 21.08 5.37 -0.12
C GLU A 55 20.96 4.40 1.06
N GLN A 56 20.22 4.79 2.09
CA GLN A 56 20.11 4.07 3.36
C GLN A 56 18.67 3.58 3.57
N TRP A 57 18.50 2.46 4.25
CA TRP A 57 17.18 1.89 4.57
C TRP A 57 17.07 1.64 6.08
N VAL A 58 15.97 2.08 6.68
CA VAL A 58 15.67 1.87 8.11
C VAL A 58 14.24 1.38 8.27
N SER A 59 14.05 0.27 8.98
CA SER A 59 12.71 -0.23 9.35
C SER A 59 12.07 0.65 10.41
N GLY A 60 10.82 1.04 10.18
CA GLY A 60 9.98 1.73 11.15
C GLY A 60 9.08 0.76 11.92
N SER A 61 8.70 1.15 13.13
CA SER A 61 7.58 0.48 13.82
C SER A 61 6.27 0.97 13.23
N PHE A 62 5.30 0.09 12.99
CA PHE A 62 4.03 0.49 12.39
C PHE A 62 2.81 -0.05 13.13
N GLN A 63 1.71 0.69 13.01
CA GLN A 63 0.39 0.29 13.48
C GLN A 63 -0.63 0.45 12.35
N TYR A 64 -1.57 -0.50 12.23
CA TYR A 64 -2.69 -0.38 11.32
C TYR A 64 -3.70 0.67 11.83
N ILE A 65 -4.11 1.56 10.93
CA ILE A 65 -5.07 2.64 11.17
C ILE A 65 -6.00 2.76 9.96
N ASP A 66 -7.03 3.58 10.05
CA ASP A 66 -7.79 4.01 8.89
C ASP A 66 -6.91 4.72 7.84
N GLU A 67 -7.30 4.68 6.57
CA GLU A 67 -6.54 5.23 5.44
C GLU A 67 -6.29 6.75 5.53
N SER A 68 -7.16 7.47 6.25
CA SER A 68 -7.15 8.92 6.39
C SER A 68 -6.24 9.40 7.52
N GLY A 69 -5.80 8.48 8.38
CA GLY A 69 -5.10 8.77 9.62
C GLY A 69 -5.96 9.49 10.65
N SER A 70 -7.28 9.29 10.63
CA SER A 70 -8.24 9.91 11.57
C SER A 70 -8.17 9.36 13.00
N GLY A 71 -7.42 8.27 13.20
CA GLY A 71 -7.04 7.76 14.51
C GLY A 71 -7.84 6.54 14.96
N GLU A 72 -8.73 6.00 14.12
CA GLU A 72 -9.34 4.70 14.40
C GLU A 72 -8.34 3.60 14.07
N ALA A 73 -7.78 2.98 15.12
CA ALA A 73 -6.87 1.86 14.96
C ALA A 73 -7.63 0.64 14.43
N ILE A 74 -7.09 0.03 13.38
CA ILE A 74 -7.58 -1.22 12.83
C ILE A 74 -6.70 -2.35 13.38
N LEU A 75 -7.27 -3.54 13.63
CA LEU A 75 -6.50 -4.68 14.16
C LEU A 75 -5.75 -5.46 13.06
N SER A 76 -6.24 -5.45 11.82
CA SER A 76 -5.59 -6.05 10.64
C SER A 76 -6.16 -5.51 9.33
N SER A 77 -5.40 -5.58 8.23
CA SER A 77 -5.85 -5.17 6.89
C SER A 77 -6.72 -6.20 6.13
N LYS A 78 -7.07 -7.33 6.76
CA LYS A 78 -7.89 -8.38 6.15
C LYS A 78 -9.33 -7.89 5.97
N GLY A 79 -9.87 -8.02 4.76
CA GLY A 79 -11.24 -7.61 4.44
C GLY A 79 -11.42 -6.13 4.10
N TYR A 80 -10.38 -5.30 4.26
CA TYR A 80 -10.40 -3.89 3.86
C TYR A 80 -9.85 -3.72 2.43
N ASP A 81 -10.49 -2.90 1.60
CA ASP A 81 -9.96 -2.46 0.31
C ASP A 81 -8.93 -1.34 0.45
N SER A 82 -8.92 -0.61 1.56
CA SER A 82 -7.83 0.30 1.91
C SER A 82 -7.54 0.33 3.41
N PHE A 83 -6.31 0.69 3.77
CA PHE A 83 -5.90 0.87 5.18
C PHE A 83 -4.69 1.79 5.26
N GLY A 84 -4.50 2.42 6.43
CA GLY A 84 -3.31 3.20 6.75
C GLY A 84 -2.33 2.41 7.63
N LEU A 85 -1.05 2.76 7.52
CA LEU A 85 0.01 2.34 8.41
C LEU A 85 0.63 3.61 9.00
N LEU A 86 0.48 3.77 10.32
CA LEU A 86 1.16 4.82 11.05
C LEU A 86 2.56 4.33 11.41
N VAL A 87 3.56 4.81 10.67
CA VAL A 87 4.95 4.38 10.80
C VAL A 87 5.70 5.39 11.67
N SER A 88 6.30 4.90 12.74
CA SER A 88 7.16 5.66 13.65
C SER A 88 8.59 5.19 13.52
N ALA A 89 9.50 6.14 13.31
CA ALA A 89 10.94 5.90 13.32
C ALA A 89 11.61 6.85 14.33
N PRO A 90 12.68 6.43 15.02
CA PRO A 90 13.50 7.36 15.78
C PRO A 90 14.04 8.47 14.85
N LYS A 91 14.53 9.57 15.43
CA LYS A 91 15.10 10.68 14.65
C LYS A 91 16.16 10.13 13.69
N LEU A 92 15.83 10.14 12.40
CA LEU A 92 16.69 9.60 11.35
C LEU A 92 17.83 10.59 11.08
N PRO A 93 19.03 10.11 10.73
CA PRO A 93 20.13 10.97 10.32
C PRO A 93 19.95 11.54 8.90
N PHE A 94 18.89 11.14 8.20
CA PHE A 94 18.52 11.56 6.85
C PHE A 94 17.02 11.87 6.75
N ASN A 95 16.62 12.54 5.67
CA ASN A 95 15.23 12.80 5.35
C ASN A 95 14.73 11.73 4.36
N PRO A 96 13.78 10.85 4.74
CA PRO A 96 13.25 9.86 3.83
C PRO A 96 12.53 10.50 2.64
N ILE A 97 12.81 9.98 1.45
CA ILE A 97 12.11 10.32 0.20
C ILE A 97 11.37 9.11 -0.40
N LYS A 98 11.56 7.91 0.16
CA LYS A 98 10.89 6.68 -0.25
C LYS A 98 10.48 5.83 0.95
N ALA A 99 9.41 5.06 0.77
CA ALA A 99 8.97 4.02 1.68
C ALA A 99 8.82 2.69 0.93
N MET A 100 9.21 1.59 1.56
CA MET A 100 8.98 0.24 1.05
C MET A 100 8.08 -0.52 2.01
N VAL A 101 6.91 -0.95 1.52
CA VAL A 101 5.97 -1.79 2.26
C VAL A 101 6.18 -3.24 1.85
N SER A 102 6.73 -4.05 2.74
CA SER A 102 6.92 -5.48 2.53
C SER A 102 5.73 -6.24 3.09
N TYR A 103 5.13 -7.12 2.28
CA TYR A 103 3.91 -7.83 2.62
C TYR A 103 3.86 -9.23 2.01
N ARG A 104 3.03 -10.09 2.58
CA ARG A 104 2.66 -11.39 1.97
C ARG A 104 1.15 -11.49 1.83
N THR A 105 0.70 -12.28 0.88
CA THR A 105 -0.75 -12.51 0.67
C THR A 105 -1.24 -13.77 1.36
N GLU A 106 -0.35 -14.70 1.70
CA GLU A 106 -0.68 -15.97 2.32
C GLU A 106 0.28 -16.25 3.47
N LYS A 107 -0.16 -17.05 4.43
CA LYS A 107 0.72 -17.50 5.52
C LYS A 107 1.90 -18.25 4.90
N ASP A 108 3.12 -17.84 5.26
CA ASP A 108 4.38 -18.39 4.74
C ASP A 108 4.57 -18.25 3.21
N GLY A 109 3.77 -17.39 2.57
CA GLY A 109 3.91 -17.07 1.15
C GLY A 109 5.08 -16.13 0.85
N ILE A 110 5.34 -15.92 -0.44
CA ILE A 110 6.39 -15.02 -0.93
C ILE A 110 6.15 -13.59 -0.44
N ILE A 111 7.20 -12.98 0.11
CA ILE A 111 7.20 -11.56 0.47
C ILE A 111 7.33 -10.74 -0.82
N LYS A 112 6.38 -9.83 -1.00
CA LYS A 112 6.31 -8.84 -2.07
C LYS A 112 6.54 -7.46 -1.46
N SER A 113 6.91 -6.50 -2.29
CA SER A 113 7.16 -5.13 -1.84
C SER A 113 6.48 -4.11 -2.73
N ILE A 114 5.97 -3.04 -2.12
CA ILE A 114 5.50 -1.83 -2.81
C ILE A 114 6.53 -0.74 -2.48
N LEU A 115 7.20 -0.22 -3.50
CA LEU A 115 8.04 0.97 -3.37
C LEU A 115 7.21 2.20 -3.68
N VAL A 116 7.24 3.17 -2.77
CA VAL A 116 6.49 4.43 -2.87
C VAL A 116 7.47 5.58 -2.68
N GLU A 117 7.38 6.58 -3.53
CA GLU A 117 8.12 7.84 -3.37
C GLU A 117 7.22 8.86 -2.67
N PHE A 118 7.82 9.71 -1.83
CA PHE A 118 7.11 10.77 -1.14
C PHE A 118 6.67 11.81 -2.18
N ASP A 119 5.40 12.17 -2.15
CA ASP A 119 4.92 13.26 -3.02
C ASP A 119 5.53 14.57 -2.55
N SER A 120 6.38 15.17 -3.38
CA SER A 120 7.08 16.42 -3.07
C SER A 120 6.17 17.66 -3.10
N ASN A 121 4.88 17.50 -3.39
CA ASN A 121 3.93 18.60 -3.63
C ASN A 121 2.94 18.89 -2.48
N ASN A 122 3.20 18.43 -1.25
CA ASN A 122 2.38 18.81 -0.07
C ASN A 122 3.07 19.89 0.78
#